data_AF-A0A9X1L6M9-F1
#
_entry.id   AF-A0A9X1L6M9-F1
#
_cell.length_a   1.000
_cell.length_b   1.000
_cell.length_c   1.000
_cell.angle_alpha   90.00
_cell.angle_beta   90.00
_cell.angle_gamma   90.00
#
_symmetry.space_group_name_H-M   'P 1'
#
loop_
_entity.id
_entity.type
_entity.pdbx_description
1 polymer ?
#
loop_
_entity_poly.entity_id
_entity_poly.type
_entity_poly.pdbx_seq_one_letter_code
_entity_poly.pdbx_strand_id
1 'polypeptide(L)'
;MTPPELRDLLADALALWGVEARPRVAEDGVALAAPDGTALRVLAAAPGDLPVRWWLERPGQRRPCTSVLGLLRALRNAVGAGEGEARRLRVARPDP
;
A
#
# COMPACT_ATOMS: atom_id res chain seq x y z
N MET A 1 -11.04 -11.05 4.65
CA MET A 1 -9.61 -11.08 4.98
C MET A 1 -9.44 -10.51 6.37
N THR A 2 -8.92 -11.31 7.28
CA THR A 2 -8.68 -10.92 8.67
C THR A 2 -7.38 -10.11 8.78
N PRO A 3 -7.15 -9.37 9.89
CA PRO A 3 -5.89 -8.65 10.08
C PRO A 3 -4.63 -9.55 10.04
N PRO A 4 -4.61 -10.77 10.61
CA PRO A 4 -3.48 -11.69 10.45
C PRO A 4 -3.22 -12.13 9.00
N GLU A 5 -4.28 -12.49 8.25
CA GLU A 5 -4.15 -12.85 6.83
C GLU A 5 -3.62 -11.68 6.00
N LEU A 6 -4.10 -10.47 6.30
CA LEU A 6 -3.61 -9.25 5.64
C LEU A 6 -2.14 -9.02 5.97
N ARG A 7 -1.73 -9.12 7.24
CA ARG A 7 -0.33 -9.00 7.65
C ARG A 7 0.57 -9.95 6.87
N ASP A 8 0.17 -11.22 6.74
CA ASP A 8 0.95 -12.23 6.01
C ASP A 8 1.07 -11.89 4.53
N LEU A 9 -0.04 -11.54 3.88
CA LEU A 9 -0.03 -11.09 2.50
C LEU A 9 0.91 -9.88 2.29
N LEU A 10 0.89 -8.90 3.19
CA LEU A 10 1.77 -7.75 3.09
C LEU A 10 3.24 -8.13 3.32
N ALA A 11 3.52 -9.06 4.26
CA ALA A 11 4.87 -9.54 4.51
C ALA A 11 5.46 -10.25 3.28
N ASP A 12 4.68 -11.14 2.65
CA ASP A 12 5.08 -11.84 1.43
C ASP A 12 5.32 -10.87 0.27
N ALA A 13 4.46 -9.87 0.11
CA ALA A 13 4.62 -8.85 -0.92
C ALA A 13 5.89 -8.01 -0.70
N LEU A 14 6.17 -7.59 0.53
CA LEU A 14 7.38 -6.83 0.88
C LEU A 14 8.65 -7.65 0.64
N ALA A 15 8.64 -8.93 1.02
CA ALA A 15 9.73 -9.85 0.75
C ALA A 15 9.98 -10.01 -0.76
N LEU A 16 8.92 -10.18 -1.55
CA LEU A 16 9.01 -10.25 -3.02
C LEU A 16 9.59 -8.97 -3.64
N TRP A 17 9.34 -7.81 -3.03
CA TRP A 17 9.85 -6.52 -3.51
C TRP A 17 11.24 -6.18 -2.97
N GLY A 18 11.82 -7.01 -2.09
CA GLY A 18 13.10 -6.73 -1.44
C GLY A 18 13.05 -5.53 -0.50
N VAL A 19 11.89 -5.25 0.11
CA VAL A 19 11.72 -4.12 1.04
C VAL A 19 11.87 -4.60 2.47
N GLU A 20 12.81 -4.01 3.20
CA GLU A 20 13.00 -4.26 4.63
C GLU A 20 11.98 -3.50 5.48
N ALA A 21 10.72 -3.97 5.47
CA ALA A 21 9.66 -3.47 6.33
C ALA A 21 8.92 -4.64 6.99
N ARG A 22 8.47 -4.45 8.24
CA ARG A 22 7.83 -5.51 9.02
C ARG A 22 6.39 -5.13 9.36
N PRO A 23 5.38 -5.71 8.68
CA PRO A 23 3.99 -5.49 9.04
C PRO A 23 3.65 -6.16 10.37
N ARG A 24 2.79 -5.50 11.14
CA ARG A 24 2.27 -5.94 12.45
C ARG A 24 0.77 -5.72 12.48
N VAL A 25 0.04 -6.67 13.09
CA VAL A 25 -1.38 -6.46 13.39
C VAL A 25 -1.49 -5.32 14.40
N ALA A 26 -2.40 -4.40 14.13
CA ALA A 26 -2.80 -3.31 15.00
C ALA A 26 -4.32 -3.38 15.21
N GLU A 27 -4.85 -2.55 16.13
CA GLU A 27 -6.27 -2.57 16.54
C GLU A 27 -7.25 -2.56 15.35
N ASP A 28 -7.02 -1.67 14.37
CA ASP A 28 -7.93 -1.47 13.23
C ASP A 28 -7.39 -2.03 11.90
N GLY A 29 -6.33 -2.84 11.92
CA GLY A 29 -5.73 -3.38 10.70
C GLY A 29 -4.26 -3.77 10.83
N VAL A 30 -3.43 -3.27 9.92
CA VAL A 30 -2.00 -3.61 9.86
C VAL A 30 -1.17 -2.33 9.80
N ALA A 31 -0.13 -2.25 10.61
CA ALA A 31 0.81 -1.13 10.64
C ALA A 31 2.21 -1.59 10.22
N LEU A 32 2.96 -0.69 9.60
CA LEU A 32 4.37 -0.86 9.27
C LEU A 32 5.07 0.50 9.16
N ALA A 33 6.39 0.51 9.24
CA ALA A 33 7.21 1.64 8.81
C ALA A 33 7.80 1.33 7.43
N ALA A 34 7.74 2.29 6.51
CA ALA A 34 8.49 2.22 5.26
C ALA A 34 10.00 2.36 5.54
N PRO A 35 10.89 2.00 4.59
CA PRO A 35 12.35 2.09 4.78
C PRO A 35 12.85 3.50 5.12
N ASP A 36 12.14 4.54 4.68
CA ASP A 36 12.43 5.94 4.99
C ASP A 36 11.93 6.38 6.38
N GLY A 37 11.37 5.46 7.17
CA GLY A 37 10.79 5.72 8.48
C GLY A 37 9.34 6.21 8.44
N THR A 38 8.74 6.40 7.26
CA THR A 38 7.35 6.84 7.15
C THR A 38 6.40 5.80 7.77
N ALA A 39 5.60 6.22 8.75
CA ALA A 39 4.58 5.38 9.34
C ALA A 39 3.43 5.14 8.35
N LEU A 40 3.10 3.86 8.12
CA LEU A 40 2.01 3.42 7.24
C LEU A 40 1.00 2.59 8.03
N ARG A 41 -0.29 2.77 7.73
CA ARG A 41 -1.38 1.91 8.24
C ARG A 41 -2.26 1.45 7.09
N VAL A 42 -2.64 0.18 7.11
CA VAL A 42 -3.69 -0.38 6.27
C VAL A 42 -4.88 -0.69 7.16
N LEU A 43 -5.95 0.08 6.99
CA LEU A 43 -7.17 -0.03 7.78
C LEU A 43 -8.26 -0.72 6.97
N ALA A 44 -9.09 -1.54 7.62
CA ALA A 44 -10.33 -1.98 7.01
C ALA A 44 -11.27 -0.79 6.80
N ALA A 45 -11.96 -0.75 5.66
CA ALA A 45 -12.98 0.26 5.42
C ALA A 45 -14.26 -0.05 6.22
N ALA A 46 -14.99 0.99 6.62
CA ALA A 46 -16.27 0.81 7.28
C ALA A 46 -17.33 0.32 6.26
N PRO A 47 -18.42 -0.34 6.70
CA PRO A 47 -19.48 -0.78 5.77
C PRO A 47 -20.08 0.33 4.90
N GLY A 48 -20.07 1.59 5.39
CA GLY A 48 -20.54 2.76 4.64
C GLY A 48 -19.56 3.30 3.59
N ASP A 49 -18.32 2.83 3.58
CA ASP A 49 -17.26 3.33 2.67
C ASP A 49 -17.28 2.62 1.29
N LEU A 50 -18.27 1.78 1.00
CA LEU A 50 -18.33 1.03 -0.26
C LEU A 50 -18.20 1.98 -1.48
N PRO A 51 -17.40 1.62 -2.49
CA PRO A 51 -16.78 0.31 -2.73
C PRO A 51 -15.36 0.14 -2.12
N VAL A 52 -14.93 1.04 -1.24
CA VAL A 52 -13.62 0.95 -0.58
C VAL A 52 -13.60 -0.27 0.35
N ARG A 53 -12.50 -1.03 0.31
CA ARG A 53 -12.27 -2.20 1.17
C ARG A 53 -11.19 -1.94 2.21
N TRP A 54 -10.18 -1.17 1.83
CA TRP A 54 -9.11 -0.74 2.72
C TRP A 54 -8.74 0.72 2.48
N TRP A 55 -8.20 1.33 3.52
CA TRP A 55 -7.54 2.62 3.46
C TRP A 55 -6.05 2.44 3.73
N LEU A 56 -5.20 2.94 2.84
CA LEU A 56 -3.77 3.10 3.11
C LEU A 56 -3.54 4.51 3.64
N GLU A 57 -3.06 4.62 4.87
CA GLU A 57 -2.77 5.87 5.56
C GLU A 57 -1.27 6.08 5.70
N ARG A 58 -0.87 7.35 5.56
CA ARG A 58 0.45 7.89 5.87
C ARG A 58 0.29 9.32 6.39
N PRO A 59 1.31 9.97 6.95
CA PRO A 59 1.19 11.34 7.45
C PRO A 59 0.58 12.28 6.39
N GLY A 60 -0.54 12.91 6.73
CA GLY A 60 -1.25 13.87 5.88
C GLY A 60 -1.97 13.30 4.65
N GLN A 61 -2.03 11.98 4.47
CA GLN A 61 -2.69 11.38 3.30
C GLN A 61 -3.36 10.04 3.61
N ARG A 62 -4.54 9.86 3.02
CA ARG A 62 -5.32 8.61 3.08
C ARG A 62 -5.75 8.21 1.67
N ARG A 63 -5.50 6.97 1.28
CA ARG A 63 -5.74 6.47 -0.08
C ARG A 63 -6.73 5.31 -0.09
N PRO A 64 -7.84 5.40 -0.84
CA PRO A 64 -8.82 4.31 -0.92
C PRO A 64 -8.30 3.16 -1.77
N CYS A 65 -8.52 1.93 -1.32
CA CYS A 65 -8.18 0.70 -2.02
C CYS A 65 -9.42 -0.19 -2.12
N THR A 66 -9.92 -0.40 -3.34
CA THR A 66 -11.16 -1.16 -3.63
C THR A 66 -10.92 -2.65 -3.89
N SER A 67 -9.66 -3.06 -4.04
CA SER A 67 -9.25 -4.44 -4.29
C SER A 67 -7.88 -4.72 -3.68
N VAL A 68 -7.53 -6.01 -3.55
CA VAL A 68 -6.20 -6.45 -3.07
C VAL A 68 -5.10 -5.91 -3.99
N LEU A 69 -5.30 -5.97 -5.31
CA LEU A 69 -4.35 -5.41 -6.27
C LEU A 69 -4.16 -3.89 -6.09
N GLY A 70 -5.25 -3.15 -5.88
CA GLY A 70 -5.21 -1.72 -5.61
C GLY A 70 -4.43 -1.39 -4.33
N LEU A 71 -4.64 -2.19 -3.28
CA LEU A 71 -3.90 -2.09 -2.03
C LEU A 71 -2.41 -2.36 -2.21
N LEU A 72 -2.04 -3.48 -2.84
CA LEU A 72 -0.64 -3.85 -3.06
C LEU A 72 0.09 -2.80 -3.92
N ARG A 73 -0.57 -2.26 -4.96
CA ARG A 73 -0.01 -1.18 -5.78
C ARG A 73 0.19 0.10 -4.97
N ALA A 74 -0.78 0.48 -4.13
CA ALA A 74 -0.67 1.66 -3.28
C ALA A 74 0.46 1.50 -2.26
N LEU A 75 0.56 0.33 -1.61
CA LEU A 75 1.60 0.02 -0.66
C LEU A 75 2.98 0.02 -1.32
N ARG A 76 3.14 -0.65 -2.47
CA ARG A 76 4.39 -0.70 -3.24
C ARG A 76 4.95 0.70 -3.48
N ASN A 77 4.10 1.63 -3.90
CA ASN A 77 4.50 3.03 -4.09
C ASN A 77 4.84 3.71 -2.76
N ALA A 78 4.08 3.46 -1.69
CA ALA A 78 4.30 4.09 -0.39
C ALA A 78 5.60 3.64 0.30
N VAL A 79 6.10 2.43 -0.02
CA VAL A 79 7.38 1.92 0.49
C VAL A 79 8.56 2.14 -0.46
N GLY A 80 8.37 2.87 -1.57
CA GLY A 80 9.42 3.14 -2.56
C GLY A 80 9.85 1.92 -3.37
N ALA A 81 9.07 0.84 -3.39
CA ALA A 81 9.44 -0.40 -4.09
C ALA A 81 9.40 -0.23 -5.61
N GLY A 82 10.58 -0.22 -6.23
CA GLY A 82 10.74 -0.04 -7.68
C GLY A 82 10.96 1.41 -8.11
N GLU A 83 11.34 2.31 -7.20
CA GLU A 83 11.82 3.66 -7.55
C GLU A 83 13.25 3.67 -8.12
N GLY A 84 13.94 2.52 -8.17
CA GLY A 84 15.15 2.35 -8.99
C GLY A 84 14.82 2.44 -10.48
N GLU A 85 15.36 3.46 -11.16
CA GLU A 85 15.31 3.70 -12.62
C GLU A 85 13.99 3.33 -13.33
N ALA A 86 12.84 3.68 -12.75
CA ALA A 86 11.59 3.67 -13.49
C ALA A 86 11.60 4.84 -14.50
N ARG A 87 12.20 4.62 -15.68
CA ARG A 87 12.08 5.51 -16.84
C ARG A 87 10.60 5.68 -17.16
N ARG A 88 10.00 6.74 -16.61
CA ARG A 88 8.61 7.10 -16.88
C ARG A 88 8.48 7.34 -18.38
N LEU A 89 7.87 6.38 -19.08
CA LEU A 89 7.44 6.55 -20.45
C LEU A 89 6.38 7.66 -20.48
N ARG A 90 6.75 8.81 -21.06
CA ARG A 90 5.79 9.86 -21.40
C ARG A 90 5.14 9.45 -22.71
N VAL A 91 3.83 9.24 -22.69
CA VAL A 91 3.05 9.15 -23.92
C VAL A 91 2.84 10.59 -24.40
N ALA A 92 3.57 11.00 -25.43
CA ALA A 92 3.26 12.24 -26.12
C ALA A 92 1.87 12.09 -26.77
N ARG A 93 0.99 13.07 -26.56
CA ARG A 93 -0.19 13.18 -27.42
C ARG A 93 0.30 13.52 -28.83
N PRO A 94 -0.18 12.85 -29.89
CA PRO A 94 0.04 13.35 -31.23
C PRO A 94 -0.56 14.76 -31.33
N ASP A 95 0.20 15.69 -31.92
CA ASP A 95 -0.26 17.06 -32.18
C ASP A 95 -1.53 17.04 -33.06
N PRO A 96 -2.45 18.01 -32.86
CA PRO A 96 -3.74 18.07 -33.56
C PRO A 96 -3.61 18.27 -35.08
#